data_AF-A0A4Y4C641-F1
#
_entry.id   AF-A0A4Y4C641-F1
#
_cell.length_a   1.000
_cell.length_b   1.000
_cell.length_c   1.000
_cell.angle_alpha   90.00
_cell.angle_beta   90.00
_cell.angle_gamma   90.00
#
_symmetry.space_group_name_H-M   'P 1'
#
loop_
_entity.id
_entity.type
_entity.pdbx_description
1 polymer ?
#
loop_
_entity_poly.entity_id
_entity_poly.type
_entity_poly.pdbx_seq_one_letter_code
_entity_poly.pdbx_strand_id
1 'polypeptide(L)'
;MIDTLTLIATCIAACAATLIGYKANKIATNMAATSAHDMVSQALLDLTTGEVEDARDTIGSFRYAPESKVENISISELTRSYYRLTWAIERSSSALTSINESRWEKYAESAVNDQWSWHLKEISRNLDIITLVDSLKINDDVARSRRAQILKRLNIEYDEITKEDIDNGCRRAQLLQRQ
;
A
#
# COMPACT_ATOMS: atom_id res chain seq x y z
N MET A 1 60.58 21.48 19.75
CA MET A 1 60.04 20.29 20.44
C MET A 1 58.57 20.46 20.80
N ILE A 2 58.14 21.63 21.29
CA ILE A 2 56.72 21.96 21.56
C ILE A 2 55.87 21.95 20.27
N ASP A 3 56.37 22.51 19.16
CA ASP A 3 55.61 22.57 17.90
C ASP A 3 55.32 21.19 17.29
N THR A 4 56.25 20.24 17.45
CA THR A 4 56.11 18.87 16.95
C THR A 4 55.05 18.09 17.74
N LEU A 5 54.96 18.31 19.07
CA LEU A 5 53.94 17.72 19.92
C LEU A 5 52.54 18.27 19.62
N THR A 6 52.42 19.58 19.41
CA THR A 6 51.15 20.22 19.03
C THR A 6 50.64 19.75 17.67
N LEU A 7 51.53 19.59 16.70
CA LEU A 7 51.17 19.06 15.37
C LEU A 7 50.65 17.61 15.48
N ILE A 8 51.35 16.75 16.21
CA ILE A 8 50.93 15.35 16.42
C ILE A 8 49.57 15.28 17.14
N ALA A 9 49.38 16.09 18.17
CA ALA A 9 48.11 16.16 18.91
C ALA A 9 46.94 16.62 18.02
N THR A 10 47.17 17.61 17.15
CA THR A 10 46.15 18.11 16.22
C THR A 10 45.78 17.07 15.17
N CYS A 11 46.77 16.33 14.64
CA CYS A 11 46.53 15.23 13.70
C CYS A 11 45.73 14.09 14.35
N ILE A 12 46.05 13.70 15.59
CA ILE A 12 45.31 12.67 16.32
C ILE A 12 43.86 13.11 16.57
N ALA A 13 43.66 14.38 16.98
CA ALA A 13 42.32 14.93 17.19
C ALA A 13 41.49 14.96 15.89
N ALA A 14 42.10 15.33 14.75
CA ALA A 14 41.43 15.31 13.45
C ALA A 14 41.05 13.88 13.00
N CYS A 15 41.95 12.91 13.19
CA CYS A 15 41.67 11.50 12.91
C CYS A 15 40.53 10.96 13.80
N ALA A 16 40.54 11.28 15.09
CA ALA A 16 39.49 10.90 16.03
C ALA A 16 38.13 11.53 15.66
N ALA A 17 38.10 12.83 15.34
CA ALA A 17 36.90 13.53 14.89
C ALA A 17 36.32 12.91 13.61
N THR A 18 37.19 12.57 12.65
CA THR A 18 36.78 11.92 11.40
C THR A 18 36.18 10.53 11.67
N LEU A 19 36.81 9.74 12.55
CA LEU A 19 36.30 8.42 12.93
C LEU A 19 34.96 8.51 13.65
N ILE A 20 34.79 9.49 14.55
CA ILE A 20 33.52 9.76 15.24
C ILE A 20 32.45 10.16 14.22
N GLY A 21 32.77 11.08 13.30
CA GLY A 21 31.86 11.49 12.22
C GLY A 21 31.44 10.31 11.33
N TYR A 22 32.37 9.44 10.95
CA TYR A 22 32.07 8.23 10.19
C TYR A 22 31.13 7.28 10.94
N LYS A 23 31.39 7.01 12.23
CA LYS A 23 30.52 6.17 13.06
C LYS A 23 29.13 6.78 13.25
N ALA A 24 29.05 8.09 13.50
CA ALA A 24 27.79 8.80 13.63
C ALA A 24 26.97 8.76 12.34
N ASN A 25 27.60 8.96 11.18
CA ASN A 25 26.95 8.84 9.88
C ASN A 25 26.45 7.41 9.61
N LYS A 26 27.24 6.39 9.99
CA LYS A 26 26.82 4.98 9.86
C LYS A 26 25.61 4.67 10.75
N ILE A 27 25.58 5.16 11.99
CA ILE A 27 24.43 5.00 12.90
C ILE A 27 23.21 5.71 12.32
N ALA A 28 23.34 6.96 11.86
CA ALA A 28 22.25 7.71 11.25
C ALA A 28 21.67 7.00 10.02
N THR A 29 22.53 6.45 9.17
CA THR A 29 22.12 5.68 7.99
C THR A 29 21.35 4.42 8.38
N ASN A 30 21.84 3.68 9.38
CA ASN A 30 21.16 2.47 9.86
C ASN A 30 19.81 2.79 10.51
N MET A 31 19.74 3.82 11.36
CA MET A 31 18.48 4.25 11.98
C MET A 31 17.44 4.66 10.94
N ALA A 32 17.88 5.35 9.88
CA ALA A 32 17.00 5.74 8.80
C ALA A 32 16.50 4.57 7.96
N ALA A 33 17.36 3.58 7.67
CA ALA A 33 16.95 2.36 7.00
C ALA A 33 15.90 1.59 7.82
N THR A 34 16.12 1.45 9.15
CA THR A 34 15.12 0.87 10.05
C THR A 34 13.81 1.65 10.04
N SER A 35 13.86 2.99 10.14
CA SER A 35 12.66 3.82 10.08
C SER A 35 11.89 3.67 8.77
N ALA A 36 12.58 3.57 7.63
CA ALA A 36 11.94 3.35 6.34
C ALA A 36 11.26 1.98 6.27
N HIS A 37 11.93 0.92 6.75
CA HIS A 37 11.33 -0.41 6.86
C HIS A 37 10.11 -0.44 7.79
N ASP A 38 10.17 0.23 8.93
CA ASP A 38 9.06 0.33 9.87
C ASP A 38 7.87 1.05 9.23
N MET A 39 8.10 2.15 8.51
CA MET A 39 7.05 2.88 7.78
C MET A 39 6.37 2.00 6.72
N VAL A 40 7.15 1.27 5.92
CA VAL A 40 6.60 0.33 4.93
C VAL A 40 5.80 -0.78 5.61
N SER A 41 6.34 -1.34 6.68
CA SER A 41 5.69 -2.42 7.44
C SER A 41 4.36 -1.96 8.03
N GLN A 42 4.30 -0.74 8.59
CA GLN A 42 3.06 -0.17 9.12
C GLN A 42 2.04 0.10 8.02
N ALA A 43 2.47 0.60 6.87
CA ALA A 43 1.56 0.82 5.75
C ALA A 43 1.05 -0.49 5.14
N LEU A 44 1.88 -1.54 5.09
CA LEU A 44 1.44 -2.89 4.72
C LEU A 44 0.46 -3.47 5.74
N LEU A 45 0.71 -3.29 7.04
CA LEU A 45 -0.23 -3.70 8.09
C LEU A 45 -1.58 -3.02 7.93
N ASP A 46 -1.59 -1.72 7.60
CA ASP A 46 -2.82 -0.98 7.34
C ASP A 46 -3.62 -1.55 6.14
N LEU A 47 -2.95 -2.14 5.15
CA LEU A 47 -3.59 -2.83 4.01
C LEU A 47 -4.02 -4.27 4.28
N THR A 48 -3.50 -4.88 5.33
CA THR A 48 -3.59 -6.34 5.53
C THR A 48 -4.24 -6.76 6.83
N THR A 49 -4.62 -5.82 7.69
CA THR A 49 -5.20 -6.11 9.01
C THR A 49 -6.48 -5.33 9.28
N GLY A 50 -7.23 -5.78 10.30
CA GLY A 50 -8.38 -5.06 10.84
C GLY A 50 -9.49 -4.83 9.82
N GLU A 51 -10.04 -3.61 9.77
CA GLU A 51 -11.18 -3.31 8.89
C GLU A 51 -10.87 -3.46 7.40
N VAL A 52 -9.61 -3.33 7.00
CA VAL A 52 -9.19 -3.50 5.59
C VAL A 52 -9.08 -4.98 5.25
N GLU A 53 -8.58 -5.81 6.16
CA GLU A 53 -8.60 -7.27 6.01
C GLU A 53 -10.03 -7.79 5.86
N ASP A 54 -10.93 -7.39 6.75
CA ASP A 54 -12.35 -7.77 6.69
C ASP A 54 -13.01 -7.35 5.37
N ALA A 55 -12.71 -6.13 4.91
CA ALA A 55 -13.23 -5.61 3.65
C ALA A 55 -12.66 -6.36 2.44
N ARG A 56 -11.39 -6.76 2.50
CA ARG A 56 -10.75 -7.61 1.48
C ARG A 56 -11.36 -9.01 1.48
N ASP A 57 -11.63 -9.63 2.63
CA ASP A 57 -12.31 -10.93 2.66
C ASP A 57 -13.73 -10.82 2.11
N THR A 58 -14.46 -9.76 2.44
CA THR A 58 -15.83 -9.54 1.90
C THR A 58 -15.82 -9.45 0.38
N ILE A 59 -14.99 -8.57 -0.18
CA ILE A 59 -14.92 -8.33 -1.62
C ILE A 59 -14.28 -9.52 -2.35
N GLY A 60 -13.24 -10.13 -1.76
CA GLY A 60 -12.61 -11.34 -2.26
C GLY A 60 -13.59 -12.53 -2.26
N SER A 61 -14.43 -12.64 -1.23
CA SER A 61 -15.48 -13.67 -1.16
C SER A 61 -16.55 -13.45 -2.21
N PHE A 62 -16.99 -12.20 -2.39
CA PHE A 62 -17.87 -11.84 -3.49
C PHE A 62 -17.29 -12.33 -4.83
N ARG A 63 -16.00 -12.12 -5.10
CA ARG A 63 -15.38 -12.48 -6.39
C ARG A 63 -15.07 -13.97 -6.55
N TYR A 64 -14.45 -14.58 -5.55
CA TYR A 64 -13.77 -15.87 -5.68
C TYR A 64 -14.45 -17.02 -4.94
N ALA A 65 -15.23 -16.75 -3.89
CA ALA A 65 -15.81 -17.82 -3.09
C ALA A 65 -16.93 -18.55 -3.83
N PRO A 66 -17.30 -19.78 -3.41
CA PRO A 66 -18.50 -20.45 -3.89
C PRO A 66 -19.77 -19.59 -3.70
N GLU A 67 -20.77 -19.79 -4.54
CA GLU A 67 -22.03 -19.01 -4.51
C GLU A 67 -22.71 -19.03 -3.13
N SER A 68 -22.63 -20.15 -2.40
CA SER A 68 -23.16 -20.26 -1.04
C SER A 68 -22.52 -19.30 -0.03
N LYS A 69 -21.26 -18.87 -0.22
CA LYS A 69 -20.65 -17.83 0.63
C LYS A 69 -21.15 -16.44 0.23
N VAL A 70 -21.40 -16.21 -1.06
CA VAL A 70 -21.92 -14.95 -1.59
C VAL A 70 -23.35 -14.69 -1.09
N GLU A 71 -24.17 -15.73 -1.00
CA GLU A 71 -25.53 -15.66 -0.46
C GLU A 71 -25.61 -15.22 1.01
N ASN A 72 -24.48 -15.15 1.73
CA ASN A 72 -24.42 -14.64 3.09
C ASN A 72 -23.86 -13.21 3.18
N ILE A 73 -23.48 -12.61 2.05
CA ILE A 73 -23.02 -11.23 1.98
C ILE A 73 -24.24 -10.35 1.70
N SER A 74 -24.39 -9.24 2.43
CA SER A 74 -25.39 -8.23 2.10
C SER A 74 -24.82 -7.14 1.17
N ILE A 75 -25.69 -6.48 0.41
CA ILE A 75 -25.29 -5.33 -0.43
C ILE A 75 -24.70 -4.20 0.41
N SER A 76 -25.21 -3.99 1.63
CA SER A 76 -24.70 -2.97 2.55
C SER A 76 -23.29 -3.30 3.04
N GLU A 77 -23.00 -4.56 3.35
CA GLU A 77 -21.64 -5.02 3.69
C GLU A 77 -20.68 -4.84 2.51
N LEU A 78 -21.10 -5.23 1.30
CA LEU A 78 -20.29 -5.05 0.09
C LEU A 78 -19.98 -3.56 -0.17
N THR A 79 -21.00 -2.70 -0.01
CA THR A 79 -20.86 -1.24 -0.15
C THR A 79 -19.93 -0.65 0.91
N ARG A 80 -20.05 -1.07 2.18
CA ARG A 80 -19.16 -0.62 3.26
C ARG A 80 -17.72 -1.05 2.98
N SER A 81 -17.53 -2.29 2.57
CA SER A 81 -16.21 -2.83 2.21
C SER A 81 -15.60 -2.08 1.02
N TYR A 82 -16.40 -1.73 0.01
CA TYR A 82 -15.95 -0.90 -1.12
C TYR A 82 -15.31 0.42 -0.67
N TYR A 83 -16.00 1.16 0.20
CA TYR A 83 -15.50 2.46 0.67
C TYR A 83 -14.29 2.32 1.60
N ARG A 84 -14.26 1.27 2.45
CA ARG A 84 -13.10 0.97 3.29
C ARG A 84 -11.84 0.71 2.45
N LEU A 85 -11.96 -0.09 1.40
CA LEU A 85 -10.84 -0.39 0.51
C LEU A 85 -10.42 0.82 -0.34
N THR A 86 -11.39 1.63 -0.80
CA THR A 86 -11.08 2.90 -1.48
C THR A 86 -10.27 3.81 -0.56
N TRP A 87 -10.69 3.96 0.69
CA TRP A 87 -9.95 4.77 1.67
C TRP A 87 -8.58 4.18 2.01
N ALA A 88 -8.43 2.86 2.05
CA ALA A 88 -7.14 2.20 2.24
C ALA A 88 -6.15 2.48 1.10
N ILE A 89 -6.62 2.53 -0.16
CA ILE A 89 -5.80 2.96 -1.31
C ILE A 89 -5.37 4.44 -1.15
N GLU A 90 -6.29 5.31 -0.74
CA GLU A 90 -6.00 6.73 -0.51
C GLU A 90 -4.92 6.92 0.58
N ARG A 91 -5.04 6.23 1.72
CA ARG A 91 -4.04 6.27 2.80
C ARG A 91 -2.69 5.69 2.37
N SER A 92 -2.71 4.60 1.61
CA SER A 92 -1.49 4.00 1.05
C SER A 92 -0.72 4.98 0.19
N SER A 93 -1.43 5.81 -0.58
CA SER A 93 -0.80 6.81 -1.42
C SER A 93 -0.06 7.88 -0.62
N SER A 94 -0.62 8.33 0.50
CA SER A 94 0.03 9.30 1.40
C SER A 94 1.28 8.72 2.06
N ALA A 95 1.23 7.45 2.47
CA ALA A 95 2.38 6.76 3.04
C ALA A 95 3.52 6.60 2.03
N LEU A 96 3.20 6.25 0.77
CA LEU A 96 4.20 6.09 -0.28
C LEU A 96 4.82 7.42 -0.72
N THR A 97 4.03 8.51 -0.82
CA THR A 97 4.61 9.85 -1.03
C THR A 97 5.63 10.18 0.07
N SER A 98 5.32 9.87 1.32
CA SER A 98 6.23 10.13 2.46
C SER A 98 7.52 9.31 2.39
N ILE A 99 7.46 8.09 1.84
CA ILE A 99 8.63 7.23 1.63
C ILE A 99 9.49 7.73 0.48
N ASN A 100 8.88 8.09 -0.66
CA ASN A 100 9.59 8.56 -1.85
C ASN A 100 10.21 9.95 -1.66
N GLU A 101 9.58 10.83 -0.88
CA GLU A 101 10.15 12.14 -0.51
C GLU A 101 11.27 12.02 0.54
N SER A 102 11.42 10.85 1.18
CA SER A 102 12.50 10.61 2.11
C SER A 102 13.81 10.31 1.36
N ARG A 103 14.96 10.70 1.92
CA ARG A 103 16.30 10.34 1.39
C ARG A 103 16.61 8.83 1.44
N TRP A 104 15.63 8.00 1.82
CA TRP A 104 15.79 6.61 2.22
C TRP A 104 14.99 5.64 1.34
N GLU A 105 14.39 6.13 0.25
CA GLU A 105 13.64 5.37 -0.76
C GLU A 105 14.30 4.04 -1.14
N LYS A 106 15.62 4.06 -1.41
CA LYS A 106 16.41 2.87 -1.78
C LYS A 106 16.37 1.71 -0.77
N TYR A 107 16.03 1.98 0.49
CA TYR A 107 15.90 0.97 1.54
C TYR A 107 14.49 0.37 1.63
N ALA A 108 13.49 1.10 1.11
CA ALA A 108 12.09 0.68 1.08
C ALA A 108 11.68 0.04 -0.26
N GLU A 109 12.48 0.27 -1.31
CA GLU A 109 12.16 -0.02 -2.71
C GLU A 109 11.65 -1.45 -2.96
N SER A 110 12.33 -2.50 -2.49
CA SER A 110 11.87 -3.89 -2.73
C SER A 110 10.54 -4.23 -2.04
N ALA A 111 10.33 -3.78 -0.80
CA ALA A 111 9.10 -4.07 -0.06
C ALA A 111 7.89 -3.28 -0.60
N VAL A 112 8.14 -2.04 -1.02
CA VAL A 112 7.16 -1.19 -1.71
C VAL A 112 6.81 -1.76 -3.09
N ASN A 113 7.81 -2.16 -3.86
CA ASN A 113 7.62 -2.54 -5.25
C ASN A 113 6.93 -3.91 -5.40
N ASP A 114 7.15 -4.86 -4.49
CA ASP A 114 6.60 -6.21 -4.66
C ASP A 114 5.29 -6.44 -3.89
N GLN A 115 5.33 -6.35 -2.55
CA GLN A 115 4.18 -6.73 -1.73
C GLN A 115 3.07 -5.66 -1.74
N TRP A 116 3.46 -4.41 -1.54
CA TRP A 116 2.49 -3.31 -1.47
C TRP A 116 1.80 -3.11 -2.82
N SER A 117 2.58 -3.10 -3.91
CA SER A 117 2.03 -3.03 -5.26
C SER A 117 1.07 -4.17 -5.55
N TRP A 118 1.40 -5.41 -5.15
CA TRP A 118 0.48 -6.55 -5.32
C TRP A 118 -0.87 -6.32 -4.63
N HIS A 119 -0.86 -5.89 -3.36
CA HIS A 119 -2.10 -5.62 -2.62
C HIS A 119 -2.93 -4.51 -3.28
N LEU A 120 -2.31 -3.42 -3.69
CA LEU A 120 -3.01 -2.32 -4.34
C LEU A 120 -3.58 -2.71 -5.70
N LYS A 121 -2.89 -3.53 -6.49
CA LYS A 121 -3.40 -4.08 -7.75
C LYS A 121 -4.64 -4.92 -7.51
N GLU A 122 -4.56 -5.86 -6.57
CA GLU A 122 -5.65 -6.79 -6.28
C GLU A 122 -6.88 -6.04 -5.73
N ILE A 123 -6.69 -5.12 -4.79
CA ILE A 123 -7.77 -4.30 -4.25
C ILE A 123 -8.41 -3.47 -5.37
N SER A 124 -7.60 -2.79 -6.19
CA SER A 124 -8.11 -1.89 -7.22
C SER A 124 -8.90 -2.63 -8.30
N ARG A 125 -8.38 -3.77 -8.78
CA ARG A 125 -9.10 -4.62 -9.74
C ARG A 125 -10.45 -5.06 -9.19
N ASN A 126 -10.49 -5.48 -7.93
CA ASN A 126 -11.74 -5.93 -7.31
C ASN A 126 -12.76 -4.79 -7.16
N LEU A 127 -12.32 -3.58 -6.83
CA LEU A 127 -13.20 -2.42 -6.75
C LEU A 127 -13.75 -2.01 -8.12
N ASP A 128 -12.94 -2.07 -9.17
CA ASP A 128 -13.39 -1.73 -10.52
C ASP A 128 -14.41 -2.76 -11.03
N ILE A 129 -14.25 -4.05 -10.73
CA ILE A 129 -15.29 -5.06 -11.01
C ILE A 129 -16.61 -4.68 -10.30
N ILE A 130 -16.57 -4.32 -9.02
CA ILE A 130 -17.77 -3.92 -8.28
C ILE A 130 -18.46 -2.71 -8.92
N THR A 131 -17.69 -1.70 -9.34
CA THR A 131 -18.24 -0.51 -9.99
C THR A 131 -18.81 -0.79 -11.38
N LEU A 132 -18.30 -1.80 -12.09
CA LEU A 132 -18.80 -2.22 -13.41
C LEU A 132 -20.07 -3.10 -13.32
N VAL A 133 -20.42 -3.59 -12.14
CA VAL A 133 -21.65 -4.37 -11.93
C VAL A 133 -22.79 -3.42 -11.57
N ASP A 134 -23.48 -2.92 -12.59
CA ASP A 134 -24.55 -1.91 -12.48
C ASP A 134 -25.64 -2.26 -11.45
N SER A 135 -25.95 -3.55 -11.29
CA SER A 135 -26.99 -4.04 -10.38
C SER A 135 -26.69 -3.77 -8.90
N LEU A 136 -25.41 -3.56 -8.54
CA LEU A 136 -25.00 -3.19 -7.19
C LEU A 136 -25.26 -1.70 -6.88
N LYS A 137 -25.39 -0.85 -7.91
CA LYS A 137 -25.54 0.61 -7.77
C LYS A 137 -24.44 1.29 -6.95
N ILE A 138 -23.26 0.67 -6.87
CA ILE A 138 -22.06 1.25 -6.25
C ILE A 138 -21.28 1.97 -7.35
N ASN A 139 -21.80 3.12 -7.78
CA ASN A 139 -21.13 4.00 -8.72
C ASN A 139 -20.67 5.29 -8.02
N ASP A 140 -19.37 5.42 -7.81
CA ASP A 140 -18.72 6.63 -7.34
C ASP A 140 -17.57 6.98 -8.31
N ASP A 141 -17.91 7.75 -9.34
CA ASP A 141 -16.97 8.21 -10.36
C ASP A 141 -15.83 9.04 -9.75
N VAL A 142 -16.08 9.75 -8.64
CA VAL A 142 -15.07 10.56 -7.95
C VAL A 142 -14.07 9.64 -7.26
N ALA A 143 -14.53 8.67 -6.47
CA ALA A 143 -13.69 7.67 -5.84
C ALA A 143 -12.87 6.91 -6.89
N ARG A 144 -13.50 6.46 -7.98
CA ARG A 144 -12.83 5.77 -9.09
C ARG A 144 -11.75 6.63 -9.73
N SER A 145 -12.04 7.90 -10.04
CA SER A 145 -11.06 8.83 -10.60
C SER A 145 -9.89 9.07 -9.64
N ARG A 146 -10.15 9.24 -8.34
CA ARG A 146 -9.08 9.40 -7.33
C ARG A 146 -8.19 8.17 -7.25
N ARG A 147 -8.77 6.95 -7.21
CA ARG A 147 -8.00 5.70 -7.25
C ARG A 147 -7.13 5.61 -8.50
N ALA A 148 -7.68 5.89 -9.67
CA ALA A 148 -6.92 5.84 -10.93
C ALA A 148 -5.72 6.80 -10.93
N GLN A 149 -5.89 8.01 -10.41
CA GLN A 149 -4.79 8.97 -10.24
C GLN A 149 -3.71 8.47 -9.27
N ILE A 150 -4.13 7.86 -8.15
CA ILE A 150 -3.22 7.24 -7.19
C ILE A 150 -2.42 6.13 -7.86
N LEU A 151 -3.07 5.16 -8.52
CA LEU A 151 -2.38 4.04 -9.15
C LEU A 151 -1.39 4.51 -10.21
N LYS A 152 -1.77 5.50 -11.03
CA LYS A 152 -0.86 6.12 -12.00
C LYS A 152 0.35 6.76 -11.33
N ARG A 153 0.17 7.49 -10.23
CA ARG A 153 1.28 8.09 -9.47
C ARG A 153 2.24 7.03 -8.93
N LEU A 154 1.71 5.89 -8.51
CA LEU A 154 2.48 4.79 -7.96
C LEU A 154 3.05 3.84 -9.03
N ASN A 155 2.83 4.13 -10.32
CA ASN A 155 3.19 3.26 -11.44
C ASN A 155 2.62 1.83 -11.28
N ILE A 156 1.39 1.74 -10.76
CA ILE A 156 0.70 0.48 -10.52
C ILE A 156 -0.28 0.23 -11.65
N GLU A 157 0.01 -0.79 -12.45
CA GLU A 157 -0.87 -1.32 -13.48
C GLU A 157 -1.32 -2.74 -13.12
N TYR A 158 -2.57 -3.06 -13.40
CA TYR A 158 -3.15 -4.39 -13.22
C TYR A 158 -3.85 -4.83 -14.51
N ASP A 159 -4.03 -6.15 -14.65
CA ASP A 159 -4.59 -6.75 -15.87
C ASP A 159 -5.97 -6.19 -16.22
N GLU A 160 -6.24 -6.11 -17.51
CA GLU A 160 -7.52 -5.66 -18.02
C GLU A 160 -8.66 -6.51 -17.44
N ILE A 161 -9.74 -5.85 -17.00
CA ILE A 161 -10.95 -6.53 -16.54
C ILE A 161 -11.62 -7.15 -17.74
N THR A 162 -11.74 -8.47 -17.71
CA THR A 162 -12.33 -9.23 -18.81
C THR A 162 -13.85 -9.17 -18.79
N LYS A 163 -14.48 -9.47 -19.93
CA LYS A 163 -15.94 -9.66 -19.97
C LYS A 163 -16.39 -10.77 -19.01
N GLU A 164 -15.60 -11.84 -18.87
CA GLU A 164 -15.89 -12.94 -17.95
C GLU A 164 -15.89 -12.48 -16.48
N ASP A 165 -14.95 -11.62 -16.08
CA ASP A 165 -14.93 -11.02 -14.74
C ASP A 165 -16.25 -10.27 -14.46
N ILE A 166 -16.72 -9.48 -15.44
CA ILE A 166 -17.96 -8.69 -15.34
C ILE A 166 -19.19 -9.61 -15.31
N ASP A 167 -19.29 -10.57 -16.22
CA ASP A 167 -20.42 -11.51 -16.30
C ASP A 167 -20.54 -12.33 -15.00
N ASN A 168 -19.42 -12.77 -14.45
CA ASN A 168 -19.38 -13.45 -13.15
C ASN A 168 -19.82 -12.53 -12.00
N GLY A 169 -19.36 -11.28 -11.98
CA GLY A 169 -19.79 -10.26 -11.03
C GLY A 169 -21.30 -10.00 -11.09
N CYS A 170 -21.86 -9.86 -12.30
CA CYS A 170 -23.30 -9.69 -12.54
C CYS A 170 -24.11 -10.87 -12.02
N ARG A 171 -23.70 -12.11 -12.32
CA ARG A 171 -24.36 -13.33 -11.81
C ARG A 171 -24.35 -13.37 -10.29
N ARG A 172 -23.23 -13.03 -9.66
CA ARG A 172 -23.10 -13.02 -8.20
C ARG A 172 -23.93 -11.92 -7.55
N ALA A 173 -23.99 -10.73 -8.15
CA ALA A 173 -24.86 -9.65 -7.68
C ALA A 173 -26.36 -10.03 -7.73
N GLN A 174 -26.79 -10.84 -8.71
CA GLN A 174 -28.16 -11.36 -8.73
C GLN A 174 -28.47 -12.28 -7.55
N LEU A 175 -27.48 -13.00 -6.99
CA LEU A 175 -27.67 -13.81 -5.78
C LEU A 175 -27.93 -12.92 -4.56
N LEU A 176 -27.23 -11.78 -4.46
CA LEU A 176 -27.41 -10.81 -3.38
C LEU A 176 -28.80 -10.16 -3.38
N GLN A 177 -29.38 -9.95 -4.57
CA GLN A 177 -30.69 -9.31 -4.73
C GLN A 177 -31.88 -10.22 -4.42
N ARG A 178 -31.65 -11.53 -4.21
CA ARG A 178 -32.71 -12.50 -3.87
C ARG A 178 -32.98 -12.59 -2.37
N GLN A 179 -32.14 -11.96 -1.55
CA GLN A 179 -32.26 -11.87 -0.09
C GLN A 179 -33.14 -10.68 0.31
#